data_AF-A0A6A4HNB2-F1
#
_entry.id   AF-A0A6A4HNB2-F1
#
_cell.length_a   1.000
_cell.length_b   1.000
_cell.length_c   1.000
_cell.angle_alpha   90.00
_cell.angle_beta   90.00
_cell.angle_gamma   90.00
#
_symmetry.space_group_name_H-M   'P 1'
#
loop_
_entity.id
_entity.type
_entity.pdbx_description
1 polymer ?
#
loop_
_entity_poly.entity_id
_entity_poly.type
_entity_poly.pdbx_seq_one_letter_code
_entity_poly.pdbx_strand_id
1 'polypeptide(L)'
;YQREGVHIGDVGILNEFGGFEYLFDACHPAAHPLNVGRVPENFKLLEIDHSHTEESPQEFGLGSHVASKYSRIRKARISGQPQIPGVPDEVGAGLSFISPNTEGAVLVLPEGGKRSDHQQYLKFYQYAEECARSWYDYVNGPKLARGVHNGSIYLVTGYDKARAWGVASFVDADPGSVSLEFVPKAPNSTGPPKYWFSRDDFTSSSSDADENGNQSGCVFLRGFKIAV
;
A
#
# COMPACT_ATOMS: atom_id res chain seq x y z
N TYR A 1 -11.11 -10.45 1.94
CA TYR A 1 -10.55 -9.10 1.74
C TYR A 1 -9.91 -8.51 2.99
N GLN A 2 -10.67 -8.25 4.07
CA GLN A 2 -10.17 -7.57 5.29
C GLN A 2 -8.91 -8.16 5.95
N ARG A 3 -8.60 -9.44 5.74
CA ARG A 3 -7.42 -10.10 6.32
C ARG A 3 -6.16 -10.01 5.46
N GLU A 4 -6.30 -9.94 4.15
CA GLU A 4 -5.19 -10.09 3.20
C GLU A 4 -4.94 -8.80 2.41
N GLY A 5 -5.90 -7.87 2.38
CA GLY A 5 -5.82 -6.63 1.60
C GLY A 5 -5.95 -6.87 0.10
N VAL A 6 -5.21 -6.09 -0.68
CA VAL A 6 -5.27 -6.05 -2.15
C VAL A 6 -4.67 -7.29 -2.82
N HIS A 7 -5.26 -7.77 -3.92
CA HIS A 7 -4.72 -8.88 -4.72
C HIS A 7 -4.51 -8.51 -6.19
N ILE A 8 -3.69 -9.31 -6.88
CA ILE A 8 -3.57 -9.27 -8.34
C ILE A 8 -4.92 -9.69 -8.93
N GLY A 9 -5.47 -8.87 -9.82
CA GLY A 9 -6.81 -9.05 -10.36
C GLY A 9 -7.87 -8.15 -9.73
N ASP A 10 -7.60 -7.55 -8.56
CA ASP A 10 -8.54 -6.60 -7.96
C ASP A 10 -8.83 -5.44 -8.91
N VAL A 11 -10.11 -5.17 -9.11
CA VAL A 11 -10.64 -3.94 -9.70
C VAL A 11 -11.23 -3.11 -8.59
N GLY A 12 -10.82 -1.85 -8.51
CA GLY A 12 -11.23 -0.94 -7.45
C GLY A 12 -11.20 0.52 -7.85
N ILE A 13 -11.58 1.38 -6.92
CA ILE A 13 -11.49 2.83 -7.06
C ILE A 13 -10.27 3.30 -6.26
N LEU A 14 -9.30 3.90 -6.93
CA LEU A 14 -8.19 4.58 -6.30
C LEU A 14 -8.57 6.05 -6.09
N ASN A 15 -8.73 6.45 -4.84
CA ASN A 15 -9.09 7.83 -4.50
C ASN A 15 -7.87 8.77 -4.51
N GLU A 16 -8.12 10.08 -4.40
CA GLU A 16 -7.08 11.11 -4.46
C GLU A 16 -6.07 11.06 -3.30
N PHE A 17 -6.43 10.40 -2.19
CA PHE A 17 -5.56 10.21 -1.02
C PHE A 17 -4.76 8.90 -1.08
N GLY A 18 -4.83 8.15 -2.19
CA GLY A 18 -4.16 6.86 -2.35
C GLY A 18 -4.87 5.68 -1.70
N GLY A 19 -6.09 5.87 -1.18
CA GLY A 19 -6.93 4.80 -0.67
C GLY A 19 -7.50 3.96 -1.82
N PHE A 20 -7.46 2.64 -1.67
CA PHE A 20 -8.01 1.69 -2.63
C PHE A 20 -9.32 1.09 -2.11
N GLU A 21 -10.41 1.33 -2.84
CA GLU A 21 -11.71 0.75 -2.54
C GLU A 21 -12.02 -0.42 -3.47
N TYR A 22 -12.13 -1.61 -2.89
CA TYR A 22 -12.39 -2.84 -3.64
C TYR A 22 -13.80 -2.89 -4.25
N LEU A 23 -13.88 -3.23 -5.53
CA LEU A 23 -15.14 -3.54 -6.22
C LEU A 23 -15.30 -5.04 -6.41
N PHE A 24 -14.45 -5.66 -7.24
CA PHE A 24 -14.47 -7.10 -7.55
C PHE A 24 -13.06 -7.56 -7.97
N ASP A 25 -12.87 -8.86 -8.12
CA ASP A 25 -11.62 -9.46 -8.62
C ASP A 25 -11.84 -10.03 -10.03
N ALA A 26 -11.08 -9.57 -11.01
CA ALA A 26 -11.18 -9.98 -12.41
C ALA A 26 -10.75 -11.44 -12.65
N CYS A 27 -9.88 -11.99 -11.80
CA CYS A 27 -9.33 -13.33 -11.90
C CYS A 27 -10.22 -14.38 -11.19
N HIS A 28 -11.30 -13.95 -10.53
CA HIS A 28 -12.28 -14.84 -9.90
C HIS A 28 -13.61 -14.88 -10.67
N PRO A 29 -14.30 -16.04 -10.75
CA PRO A 29 -15.62 -16.12 -11.36
C PRO A 29 -16.65 -15.21 -10.68
N ALA A 30 -17.72 -14.83 -11.39
CA ALA A 30 -18.81 -14.02 -10.83
C ALA A 30 -19.48 -14.65 -9.60
N ALA A 31 -19.49 -15.99 -9.52
CA ALA A 31 -20.04 -16.75 -8.39
C ALA A 31 -19.07 -16.87 -7.19
N HIS A 32 -17.82 -16.40 -7.32
CA HIS A 32 -16.86 -16.43 -6.23
C HIS A 32 -17.31 -15.54 -5.07
N PRO A 33 -17.12 -15.92 -3.79
CA PRO A 33 -17.58 -15.13 -2.65
C PRO A 33 -17.13 -13.67 -2.63
N LEU A 34 -15.98 -13.36 -3.23
CA LEU A 34 -15.48 -11.98 -3.35
C LEU A 34 -16.23 -11.16 -4.41
N ASN A 35 -16.85 -11.80 -5.40
CA ASN A 35 -17.45 -11.17 -6.58
C ASN A 35 -18.98 -11.17 -6.57
N VAL A 36 -19.62 -12.05 -5.79
CA VAL A 36 -21.08 -12.18 -5.76
C VAL A 36 -21.75 -10.82 -5.52
N GLY A 37 -22.58 -10.39 -6.48
CA GLY A 37 -23.31 -9.13 -6.46
C GLY A 37 -22.52 -7.89 -6.88
N ARG A 38 -21.20 -8.01 -7.06
CA ARG A 38 -20.27 -6.87 -7.23
C ARG A 38 -19.68 -6.71 -8.64
N VAL A 39 -19.99 -7.62 -9.56
CA VAL A 39 -19.50 -7.55 -10.94
C VAL A 39 -20.50 -6.84 -11.88
N PRO A 40 -20.02 -6.28 -13.00
CA PRO A 40 -20.87 -5.82 -14.12
C PRO A 40 -21.71 -6.95 -14.73
N GLU A 41 -22.81 -6.62 -15.40
CA GLU A 41 -23.68 -7.62 -16.04
C GLU A 41 -22.97 -8.42 -17.13
N ASN A 42 -22.09 -7.79 -17.89
CA ASN A 42 -21.28 -8.40 -18.94
C ASN A 42 -19.88 -8.82 -18.47
N PHE A 43 -19.74 -9.18 -17.18
CA PHE A 43 -18.47 -9.61 -16.60
C PHE A 43 -17.83 -10.75 -17.39
N LYS A 44 -16.52 -10.64 -17.61
CA LYS A 44 -15.67 -11.66 -18.22
C LYS A 44 -14.59 -12.06 -17.24
N LEU A 45 -14.33 -13.36 -17.11
CA LEU A 45 -13.22 -13.85 -16.29
C LEU A 45 -11.90 -13.57 -17.00
N LEU A 46 -10.94 -12.98 -16.29
CA LEU A 46 -9.57 -12.86 -16.75
C LEU A 46 -8.79 -14.14 -16.39
N GLU A 47 -8.46 -14.94 -17.40
CA GLU A 47 -7.68 -16.16 -17.22
C GLU A 47 -6.17 -15.88 -17.27
N ILE A 48 -5.54 -15.96 -16.10
CA ILE A 48 -4.10 -15.82 -15.92
C ILE A 48 -3.47 -17.15 -15.53
N ASP A 49 -2.20 -17.30 -15.87
CA ASP A 49 -1.39 -18.41 -15.36
C ASP A 49 -0.68 -17.95 -14.09
N HIS A 50 -1.19 -18.40 -12.94
CA HIS A 50 -0.68 -18.01 -11.62
C HIS A 50 0.81 -18.34 -11.42
N SER A 51 1.39 -19.27 -12.18
CA SER A 51 2.82 -19.57 -12.13
C SER A 51 3.71 -18.42 -12.63
N HIS A 52 3.12 -17.44 -13.32
CA HIS A 52 3.79 -16.22 -13.76
C HIS A 52 3.70 -15.08 -12.72
N THR A 53 3.35 -15.40 -11.48
CA THR A 53 3.45 -14.45 -10.36
C THR A 53 4.84 -14.57 -9.74
N GLU A 54 5.60 -13.50 -9.80
CA GLU A 54 6.88 -13.39 -9.10
C GLU A 54 6.65 -12.83 -7.71
N GLU A 55 7.17 -13.53 -6.70
CA GLU A 55 7.12 -13.08 -5.31
C GLU A 55 8.54 -12.81 -4.81
N SER A 56 8.71 -11.66 -4.16
CA SER A 56 9.91 -11.26 -3.43
C SER A 56 9.52 -11.03 -1.96
N PRO A 57 9.64 -12.05 -1.09
CA PRO A 57 9.20 -11.96 0.30
C PRO A 57 9.95 -10.92 1.15
N GLN A 58 11.13 -10.51 0.68
CA GLN A 58 12.02 -9.57 1.36
C GLN A 58 12.45 -8.43 0.44
N GLU A 59 11.53 -7.95 -0.42
CA GLU A 59 11.77 -6.79 -1.28
C GLU A 59 12.30 -5.59 -0.48
N PHE A 60 11.73 -5.38 0.71
CA PHE A 60 12.18 -4.38 1.66
C PHE A 60 12.74 -5.08 2.90
N GLY A 61 14.00 -4.78 3.24
CA GLY A 61 14.64 -5.27 4.44
C GLY A 61 14.04 -4.69 5.72
N LEU A 62 14.37 -5.30 6.86
CA LEU A 62 13.93 -4.86 8.18
C LEU A 62 14.46 -3.44 8.49
N GLY A 63 13.61 -2.63 9.11
CA GLY A 63 13.90 -1.23 9.40
C GLY A 63 14.11 -0.34 8.16
N SER A 64 13.78 -0.80 6.95
CA SER A 64 14.02 -0.04 5.73
C SER A 64 13.11 1.19 5.61
N HIS A 65 13.41 2.02 4.61
CA HIS A 65 12.58 3.18 4.28
C HIS A 65 12.69 3.48 2.78
N VAL A 66 11.66 4.12 2.24
CA VAL A 66 11.64 4.73 0.92
C VAL A 66 11.49 6.23 1.10
N ALA A 67 12.33 7.03 0.47
CA ALA A 67 12.30 8.48 0.57
C ALA A 67 12.10 9.12 -0.81
N SER A 68 11.43 10.28 -0.86
CA SER A 68 11.30 11.02 -2.11
C SER A 68 12.67 11.44 -2.66
N LYS A 69 12.80 11.41 -3.99
CA LYS A 69 14.04 11.76 -4.68
C LYS A 69 14.43 13.19 -4.29
N TYR A 70 15.71 13.40 -3.96
CA TYR A 70 16.30 14.68 -3.56
C TYR A 70 15.97 15.20 -2.16
N SER A 71 15.14 14.53 -1.36
CA SER A 71 14.80 14.94 0.03
C SER A 71 15.98 14.95 1.02
N ARG A 72 17.14 14.38 0.65
CA ARG A 72 18.36 14.30 1.48
C ARG A 72 18.09 13.76 2.89
N ILE A 73 17.07 12.91 3.04
CA ILE A 73 16.71 12.30 4.32
C ILE A 73 17.87 11.43 4.80
N ARG A 74 18.31 11.68 6.02
CA ARG A 74 19.32 10.87 6.71
C ARG A 74 18.63 10.06 7.79
N LYS A 75 18.83 8.75 7.74
CA LYS A 75 18.36 7.81 8.75
C LYS A 75 19.47 7.52 9.77
N ALA A 76 19.12 7.49 11.06
CA ALA A 76 19.97 6.96 12.12
C ALA A 76 19.15 6.14 13.12
N ARG A 77 19.78 5.21 13.83
CA ARG A 77 19.12 4.45 14.91
C ARG A 77 19.13 5.27 16.20
N ILE A 78 18.02 5.25 16.92
CA ILE A 78 17.92 5.87 18.24
C ILE A 78 18.69 5.00 19.24
N SER A 79 19.55 5.63 20.05
CA SER A 79 20.35 4.93 21.05
C SER A 79 19.47 4.42 22.19
N GLY A 80 19.70 3.18 22.62
CA GLY A 80 18.92 2.52 23.66
C GLY A 80 18.60 1.08 23.29
N GLN A 81 18.23 0.26 24.27
CA GLN A 81 17.78 -1.11 24.02
C GLN A 81 16.25 -1.11 23.84
N PRO A 82 15.70 -1.60 22.71
CA PRO A 82 14.29 -1.95 22.67
C PRO A 82 14.04 -3.16 23.56
N GLN A 83 12.98 -3.10 24.35
CA GLN A 83 12.57 -4.19 25.25
C GLN A 83 11.24 -4.81 24.79
N ILE A 84 10.79 -4.54 23.56
CA ILE A 84 9.50 -5.01 23.05
C ILE A 84 9.72 -6.26 22.19
N PRO A 85 9.21 -7.42 22.60
CA PRO A 85 9.29 -8.64 21.79
C PRO A 85 8.73 -8.45 20.38
N GLY A 86 9.41 -9.03 19.39
CA GLY A 86 9.02 -8.98 17.99
C GLY A 86 9.49 -7.73 17.22
N VAL A 87 10.09 -6.74 17.88
CA VAL A 87 10.71 -5.60 17.19
C VAL A 87 12.03 -6.04 16.54
N PRO A 88 12.28 -5.76 15.24
CA PRO A 88 13.53 -6.11 14.59
C PRO A 88 14.77 -5.43 15.19
N ASP A 89 15.89 -6.15 15.17
CA ASP A 89 17.20 -5.68 15.62
C ASP A 89 17.72 -4.51 14.80
N GLU A 90 17.21 -4.27 13.59
CA GLU A 90 17.54 -3.11 12.75
C GLU A 90 16.81 -1.84 13.20
N VAL A 91 15.67 -1.99 13.88
CA VAL A 91 14.87 -0.88 14.39
C VAL A 91 15.42 -0.41 15.74
N GLY A 92 15.71 -1.33 16.66
CA GLY A 92 16.22 -0.90 17.98
C GLY A 92 15.17 -0.15 18.78
N ALA A 93 15.63 0.81 19.60
CA ALA A 93 14.76 1.74 20.32
C ALA A 93 13.95 2.66 19.38
N GLY A 94 14.29 2.71 18.09
CA GLY A 94 13.55 3.45 17.07
C GLY A 94 14.47 3.96 15.96
N LEU A 95 13.85 4.56 14.97
CA LEU A 95 14.51 5.14 13.80
C LEU A 95 14.31 6.66 13.82
N SER A 96 15.40 7.41 13.65
CA SER A 96 15.36 8.86 13.48
C SER A 96 15.61 9.21 12.01
N PHE A 97 14.88 10.21 11.52
CA PHE A 97 15.04 10.76 10.19
C PHE A 97 15.15 12.27 10.26
N ILE A 98 16.17 12.83 9.60
CA ILE A 98 16.37 14.28 9.51
C ILE A 98 16.49 14.69 8.05
N SER A 99 15.98 15.87 7.70
CA SER A 99 16.16 16.45 6.37
C SER A 99 16.57 17.92 6.46
N PRO A 100 17.56 18.36 5.66
CA PRO A 100 17.89 19.78 5.52
C PRO A 100 16.95 20.52 4.54
N ASN A 101 16.09 19.80 3.82
CA ASN A 101 15.26 20.37 2.78
C ASN A 101 13.91 20.85 3.34
N THR A 102 13.24 21.69 2.56
CA THR A 102 11.92 22.25 2.88
C THR A 102 10.77 21.35 2.43
N GLU A 103 11.04 20.36 1.57
CA GLU A 103 10.05 19.43 1.05
C GLU A 103 10.59 18.00 0.94
N GLY A 104 9.69 17.02 1.15
CA GLY A 104 10.01 15.61 1.02
C GLY A 104 8.95 14.68 1.58
N ALA A 105 9.17 13.39 1.38
CA ALA A 105 8.32 12.34 1.94
C ALA A 105 9.17 11.11 2.30
N VAL A 106 8.72 10.38 3.31
CA VAL A 106 9.31 9.11 3.74
C VAL A 106 8.22 8.10 4.05
N LEU A 107 8.43 6.88 3.58
CA LEU A 107 7.74 5.66 3.99
C LEU A 107 8.73 4.83 4.80
N VAL A 108 8.40 4.53 6.05
CA VAL A 108 9.18 3.71 6.97
C VAL A 108 8.56 2.32 7.03
N LEU A 109 9.38 1.30 6.84
CA LEU A 109 8.99 -0.11 6.84
C LEU A 109 9.77 -0.84 7.95
N PRO A 110 9.34 -0.70 9.22
CA PRO A 110 10.06 -1.23 10.38
C PRO A 110 10.29 -2.74 10.29
N GLU A 111 9.34 -3.47 9.71
CA GLU A 111 9.40 -4.93 9.54
C GLU A 111 9.57 -5.36 8.08
N GLY A 112 10.06 -4.44 7.24
CA GLY A 112 10.22 -4.69 5.82
C GLY A 112 8.90 -4.87 5.10
N GLY A 113 8.96 -5.56 3.96
CA GLY A 113 7.81 -5.74 3.08
C GLY A 113 8.11 -6.68 1.94
N LYS A 114 7.04 -7.27 1.40
CA LYS A 114 7.06 -8.18 0.27
C LYS A 114 6.58 -7.49 -1.00
N ARG A 115 7.00 -8.02 -2.13
CA ARG A 115 6.51 -7.67 -3.47
C ARG A 115 5.90 -8.87 -4.15
N SER A 116 4.81 -8.65 -4.87
CA SER A 116 4.20 -9.64 -5.78
C SER A 116 3.84 -8.94 -7.08
N ASP A 117 4.27 -9.52 -8.21
CA ASP A 117 4.04 -8.96 -9.55
C ASP A 117 3.69 -10.06 -10.55
N HIS A 118 2.65 -9.83 -11.34
CA HIS A 118 2.25 -10.76 -12.39
C HIS A 118 2.90 -10.41 -13.73
N GLN A 119 3.60 -11.35 -14.34
CA GLN A 119 4.40 -11.10 -15.54
C GLN A 119 3.57 -11.05 -16.84
N GLN A 120 2.35 -11.59 -16.86
CA GLN A 120 1.47 -11.56 -18.04
C GLN A 120 0.78 -10.19 -18.26
N TYR A 121 1.52 -9.07 -18.16
CA TYR A 121 0.99 -7.70 -18.26
C TYR A 121 0.10 -7.45 -19.48
N LEU A 122 0.46 -8.02 -20.64
CA LEU A 122 -0.31 -7.84 -21.88
C LEU A 122 -1.73 -8.40 -21.77
N LYS A 123 -1.95 -9.50 -21.03
CA LYS A 123 -3.29 -10.04 -20.80
C LYS A 123 -4.15 -9.07 -19.98
N PHE A 124 -3.59 -8.51 -18.91
CA PHE A 124 -4.28 -7.52 -18.08
C PHE A 124 -4.59 -6.25 -18.88
N TYR A 125 -3.65 -5.80 -19.71
CA TYR A 125 -3.86 -4.63 -20.57
C TYR A 125 -5.01 -4.85 -21.56
N GLN A 126 -4.98 -5.94 -22.32
CA GLN A 126 -6.02 -6.26 -23.31
C GLN A 126 -7.40 -6.42 -22.64
N TYR A 127 -7.43 -7.10 -21.49
CA TYR A 127 -8.64 -7.26 -20.72
C TYR A 127 -9.18 -5.92 -20.19
N ALA A 128 -8.31 -5.06 -19.68
CA ALA A 128 -8.68 -3.72 -19.23
C ALA A 128 -9.22 -2.87 -20.39
N GLU A 129 -8.58 -2.90 -21.56
CA GLU A 129 -9.03 -2.20 -22.77
C GLU A 129 -10.43 -2.66 -23.19
N GLU A 130 -10.67 -3.97 -23.22
CA GLU A 130 -11.97 -4.54 -23.58
C GLU A 130 -13.08 -4.19 -22.58
N CYS A 131 -12.75 -4.16 -21.28
CA CYS A 131 -13.75 -3.97 -20.23
C CYS A 131 -13.92 -2.52 -19.76
N ALA A 132 -13.01 -1.61 -20.11
CA ALA A 132 -12.92 -0.26 -19.54
C ALA A 132 -14.26 0.49 -19.53
N ARG A 133 -14.95 0.52 -20.68
CA ARG A 133 -16.24 1.19 -20.82
C ARG A 133 -17.31 0.56 -19.94
N SER A 134 -17.41 -0.77 -19.94
CA SER A 134 -18.36 -1.50 -19.09
C SER A 134 -18.12 -1.22 -17.60
N TRP A 135 -16.86 -1.17 -17.15
CA TRP A 135 -16.55 -0.85 -15.76
C TRP A 135 -16.94 0.58 -15.41
N TYR A 136 -16.68 1.53 -16.29
CA TYR A 136 -17.08 2.93 -16.09
C TYR A 136 -18.61 3.06 -15.98
N ASP A 137 -19.34 2.46 -16.92
CA ASP A 137 -20.81 2.43 -16.92
C ASP A 137 -21.38 1.72 -15.69
N TYR A 138 -20.74 0.63 -15.24
CA TYR A 138 -21.14 -0.10 -14.03
C TYR A 138 -20.96 0.72 -12.75
N VAL A 139 -19.80 1.35 -12.60
CA VAL A 139 -19.43 2.14 -11.41
C VAL A 139 -20.24 3.43 -11.32
N ASN A 140 -20.46 4.10 -12.45
CA ASN A 140 -21.20 5.37 -12.49
C ASN A 140 -22.70 5.21 -12.75
N GLY A 141 -23.11 4.06 -13.25
CA GLY A 141 -24.51 3.75 -13.51
C GLY A 141 -25.35 3.61 -12.24
N PRO A 142 -26.67 3.42 -12.40
CA PRO A 142 -27.65 3.53 -11.31
C PRO A 142 -27.44 2.52 -10.17
N LYS A 143 -26.77 1.39 -10.43
CA LYS A 143 -26.53 0.34 -9.44
C LYS A 143 -25.53 0.77 -8.37
N LEU A 144 -24.45 1.46 -8.74
CA LEU A 144 -23.40 1.88 -7.80
C LEU A 144 -23.37 3.40 -7.58
N ALA A 145 -23.79 4.20 -8.56
CA ALA A 145 -23.95 5.65 -8.48
C ALA A 145 -22.74 6.39 -7.87
N ARG A 146 -21.52 5.95 -8.22
CA ARG A 146 -20.30 6.44 -7.55
C ARG A 146 -19.81 7.79 -8.05
N GLY A 147 -20.14 8.16 -9.29
CA GLY A 147 -19.72 9.43 -9.87
C GLY A 147 -18.20 9.62 -9.94
N VAL A 148 -17.45 8.54 -10.14
CA VAL A 148 -15.98 8.59 -10.18
C VAL A 148 -15.47 9.27 -11.44
N HIS A 149 -14.38 10.01 -11.29
CA HIS A 149 -13.71 10.66 -12.41
C HIS A 149 -12.99 9.64 -13.31
N ASN A 150 -12.77 10.00 -14.57
CA ASN A 150 -11.92 9.22 -15.47
C ASN A 150 -10.52 9.07 -14.85
N GLY A 151 -9.98 7.85 -14.88
CA GLY A 151 -8.69 7.51 -14.27
C GLY A 151 -8.77 7.06 -12.80
N SER A 152 -9.95 7.08 -12.17
CA SER A 152 -10.13 6.61 -10.78
C SER A 152 -10.29 5.10 -10.65
N ILE A 153 -10.81 4.41 -11.68
CA ILE A 153 -10.89 2.94 -11.67
C ILE A 153 -9.49 2.38 -11.92
N TYR A 154 -9.13 1.34 -11.17
CA TYR A 154 -7.81 0.73 -11.20
C TYR A 154 -7.90 -0.80 -11.28
N LEU A 155 -7.12 -1.41 -12.17
CA LEU A 155 -6.90 -2.86 -12.23
C LEU A 155 -5.51 -3.18 -11.68
N VAL A 156 -5.44 -4.00 -10.63
CA VAL A 156 -4.19 -4.37 -9.96
C VAL A 156 -3.49 -5.52 -10.67
N THR A 157 -2.20 -5.34 -10.97
CA THR A 157 -1.32 -6.36 -11.54
C THR A 157 -0.17 -6.75 -10.61
N GLY A 158 0.02 -6.00 -9.53
CA GLY A 158 1.05 -6.23 -8.55
C GLY A 158 0.98 -5.25 -7.38
N TYR A 159 1.66 -5.59 -6.29
CA TYR A 159 1.63 -4.81 -5.06
C TYR A 159 2.90 -5.02 -4.23
N ASP A 160 3.21 -4.03 -3.40
CA ASP A 160 4.09 -4.19 -2.25
C ASP A 160 3.27 -4.08 -0.98
N LYS A 161 3.51 -4.99 -0.05
CA LYS A 161 2.80 -5.03 1.23
C LYS A 161 3.74 -5.11 2.42
N ALA A 162 3.31 -4.51 3.51
CA ALA A 162 3.98 -4.52 4.79
C ALA A 162 2.99 -4.86 5.91
N ARG A 163 3.49 -5.39 7.01
CA ARG A 163 2.68 -5.56 8.23
C ARG A 163 2.52 -4.22 8.93
N ALA A 164 3.60 -3.46 9.09
CA ALA A 164 3.57 -2.16 9.74
C ALA A 164 4.31 -1.14 8.88
N TRP A 165 3.81 0.09 8.86
CA TRP A 165 4.39 1.19 8.09
C TRP A 165 4.15 2.53 8.77
N GLY A 166 5.00 3.49 8.45
CA GLY A 166 4.81 4.90 8.79
C GLY A 166 5.02 5.75 7.55
N VAL A 167 4.13 6.70 7.29
CA VAL A 167 4.29 7.69 6.23
C VAL A 167 4.40 9.07 6.85
N ALA A 168 5.36 9.85 6.37
CA ALA A 168 5.46 11.26 6.72
C ALA A 168 5.79 12.07 5.47
N SER A 169 5.21 13.27 5.39
CA SER A 169 5.49 14.22 4.32
C SER A 169 5.59 15.63 4.88
N PHE A 170 6.39 16.46 4.21
CA PHE A 170 6.61 17.84 4.58
C PHE A 170 6.75 18.69 3.32
N VAL A 171 6.26 19.91 3.41
CA VAL A 171 6.33 20.95 2.39
C VAL A 171 6.44 22.28 3.13
N ASP A 172 7.16 23.24 2.54
CA ASP A 172 7.41 24.55 3.14
C ASP A 172 7.98 24.49 4.58
N ALA A 173 8.76 23.43 4.89
CA ALA A 173 9.42 23.30 6.18
C ALA A 173 10.60 24.28 6.30
N ASP A 174 10.89 24.73 7.52
CA ASP A 174 12.11 25.52 7.77
C ASP A 174 13.36 24.69 7.43
N PRO A 175 14.35 25.25 6.71
CA PRO A 175 15.55 24.49 6.34
C PRO A 175 16.26 23.89 7.55
N GLY A 176 16.37 22.56 7.59
CA GLY A 176 17.03 21.82 8.68
C GLY A 176 16.19 21.60 9.94
N SER A 177 14.90 21.98 9.94
CA SER A 177 14.02 21.77 11.09
C SER A 177 13.31 20.42 11.10
N VAL A 178 13.30 19.69 9.97
CA VAL A 178 12.61 18.41 9.83
C VAL A 178 13.33 17.33 10.65
N SER A 179 12.63 16.80 11.65
CA SER A 179 13.10 15.74 12.52
C SER A 179 11.95 14.78 12.87
N LEU A 180 12.09 13.53 12.47
CA LEU A 180 11.14 12.45 12.73
C LEU A 180 11.78 11.40 13.64
N GLU A 181 11.02 10.89 14.60
CA GLU A 181 11.39 9.71 15.39
C GLU A 181 10.26 8.69 15.31
N PHE A 182 10.56 7.53 14.75
CA PHE A 182 9.63 6.43 14.55
C PHE A 182 10.00 5.28 15.49
N VAL A 183 9.17 5.05 16.50
CA VAL A 183 9.50 4.19 17.64
C VAL A 183 8.53 3.02 17.77
N PRO A 184 9.01 1.86 18.26
CA PRO A 184 8.13 0.76 18.59
C PRO A 184 7.25 1.07 19.81
N LYS A 185 6.06 0.47 19.83
CA LYS A 185 5.10 0.55 20.92
C LYS A 185 4.58 -0.85 21.21
N ALA A 186 4.51 -1.20 22.49
CA ALA A 186 3.94 -2.48 22.91
C ALA A 186 2.47 -2.58 22.45
N PRO A 187 2.01 -3.76 22.02
CA PRO A 187 0.62 -3.94 21.64
C PRO A 187 -0.31 -3.75 22.84
N ASN A 188 -1.54 -3.29 22.58
CA ASN A 188 -2.56 -3.12 23.64
C ASN A 188 -3.08 -4.47 24.19
N SER A 189 -2.87 -5.56 23.45
CA SER A 189 -3.27 -6.94 23.76
C SER A 189 -2.19 -7.91 23.28
N THR A 190 -2.45 -9.22 23.32
CA THR A 190 -1.59 -10.21 22.64
C THR A 190 -1.52 -9.89 21.15
N GLY A 191 -0.31 -9.75 20.59
CA GLY A 191 -0.14 -9.42 19.17
C GLY A 191 1.27 -8.94 18.81
N PRO A 192 1.53 -8.63 17.53
CA PRO A 192 2.80 -8.06 17.09
C PRO A 192 2.99 -6.62 17.59
N PRO A 193 4.22 -6.09 17.64
CA PRO A 193 4.47 -4.72 18.04
C PRO A 193 3.77 -3.72 17.11
N LYS A 194 3.41 -2.54 17.64
CA LYS A 194 2.95 -1.40 16.86
C LYS A 194 4.07 -0.38 16.74
N TYR A 195 3.91 0.60 15.86
CA TYR A 195 4.88 1.66 15.64
C TYR A 195 4.16 2.99 15.46
N TRP A 196 4.81 4.08 15.82
CA TRP A 196 4.27 5.43 15.70
C TRP A 196 5.38 6.47 15.64
N PHE A 197 5.05 7.65 15.13
CA PHE A 197 5.94 8.80 15.18
C PHE A 197 5.86 9.47 16.55
N SER A 198 6.89 9.27 17.39
CA SER A 198 7.04 9.96 18.68
C SER A 198 7.46 11.42 18.53
N ARG A 199 7.99 11.76 17.36
CA ARG A 199 8.36 13.11 16.96
C ARG A 199 8.14 13.25 15.47
N ASP A 200 7.55 14.36 15.05
CA ASP A 200 7.18 14.60 13.67
C ASP A 200 7.26 16.09 13.26
N ASP A 201 8.34 16.75 13.66
CA ASP A 201 8.55 18.20 13.51
C ASP A 201 8.44 18.66 12.04
N PHE A 202 7.56 19.66 11.79
CA PHE A 202 7.27 20.24 10.47
C PHE A 202 6.76 19.24 9.43
N THR A 203 6.13 18.15 9.88
CA THR A 203 5.61 17.11 8.99
C THR A 203 4.14 16.79 9.27
N SER A 204 3.47 16.23 8.27
CA SER A 204 2.23 15.47 8.46
C SER A 204 2.58 13.99 8.45
N SER A 205 2.27 13.29 9.53
CA SER A 205 2.65 11.90 9.72
C SER A 205 1.44 10.99 10.03
N SER A 206 1.54 9.73 9.64
CA SER A 206 0.57 8.68 9.98
C SER A 206 1.28 7.33 10.00
N SER A 207 0.79 6.40 10.82
CA SER A 207 1.35 5.07 10.94
C SER A 207 0.26 4.06 11.21
N ASP A 208 0.40 2.87 10.64
CA ASP A 208 -0.56 1.80 10.85
C ASP A 208 0.12 0.43 10.78
N ALA A 209 -0.59 -0.57 11.28
CA ALA A 209 -0.13 -1.94 11.27
C ALA A 209 -1.28 -2.95 11.21
N ASP A 210 -1.08 -3.99 10.41
CA ASP A 210 -1.88 -5.20 10.39
C ASP A 210 -1.80 -5.91 11.75
N GLU A 211 -2.99 -6.14 12.33
CA GLU A 211 -3.16 -6.77 13.63
C GLU A 211 -2.99 -8.30 13.59
N ASN A 212 -3.14 -8.92 12.42
CA ASN A 212 -3.11 -10.38 12.25
C ASN A 212 -1.75 -10.91 11.78
N GLY A 213 -0.83 -10.03 11.39
CA GLY A 213 0.52 -10.43 10.94
C GLY A 213 0.62 -10.88 9.49
N ASN A 214 -0.44 -10.74 8.68
CA ASN A 214 -0.50 -11.26 7.31
C ASN A 214 0.23 -10.39 6.28
N GLN A 215 0.78 -9.24 6.72
CA GLN A 215 1.28 -8.20 5.84
C GLN A 215 0.20 -7.77 4.84
N SER A 216 -0.97 -7.38 5.35
CA SER A 216 -2.12 -6.97 4.52
C SER A 216 -2.07 -5.50 4.06
N GLY A 217 -1.23 -4.67 4.67
CA GLY A 217 -1.11 -3.26 4.35
C GLY A 217 -0.39 -3.03 3.03
N CYS A 218 -1.09 -2.53 2.02
CA CYS A 218 -0.50 -2.22 0.73
C CYS A 218 0.15 -0.83 0.74
N VAL A 219 1.46 -0.78 0.44
CA VAL A 219 2.24 0.46 0.43
C VAL A 219 2.59 0.94 -0.99
N PHE A 220 2.58 0.04 -1.97
CA PHE A 220 2.68 0.38 -3.39
C PHE A 220 1.75 -0.51 -4.22
N LEU A 221 1.09 0.08 -5.22
CA LEU A 221 0.26 -0.62 -6.20
C LEU A 221 0.85 -0.47 -7.59
N ARG A 222 0.70 -1.52 -8.41
CA ARG A 222 1.06 -1.55 -9.83
C ARG A 222 -0.10 -2.12 -10.64
N GLY A 223 -0.27 -1.59 -11.84
CA GLY A 223 -1.42 -1.91 -12.68
C GLY A 223 -1.87 -0.75 -13.56
N PHE A 224 -3.14 -0.76 -13.94
CA PHE A 224 -3.70 0.13 -14.95
C PHE A 224 -4.74 1.07 -14.36
N LYS A 225 -4.55 2.38 -14.57
CA LYS A 225 -5.62 3.37 -14.41
C LYS A 225 -6.51 3.35 -15.64
N ILE A 226 -7.82 3.26 -15.43
CA ILE A 226 -8.80 3.13 -16.49
C ILE A 226 -9.36 4.51 -16.83
N ALA A 227 -9.21 4.92 -18.08
CA ALA A 227 -9.81 6.13 -18.65
C ALA A 227 -10.56 5.75 -19.93
N VAL A 228 -11.78 6.28 -20.08
CA VAL A 228 -12.71 5.98 -21.18
C VAL A 228 -13.05 7.24 -21.96
#